data_AF-A0A7C2K3A4-F1
#
_entry.id   AF-A0A7C2K3A4-F1
#
_cell.length_a   1.000
_cell.length_b   1.000
_cell.length_c   1.000
_cell.angle_alpha   90.00
_cell.angle_beta   90.00
_cell.angle_gamma   90.00
#
_symmetry.space_group_name_H-M   'P 1'
#
loop_
_entity.id
_entity.type
_entity.pdbx_description
1 polymer ?
#
loop_
_entity_poly.entity_id
_entity_poly.type
_entity_poly.pdbx_seq_one_letter_code
_entity_poly.pdbx_strand_id
1 'polypeptide(L)'
;MKRYRVLCATDVRAVSSDAPPVHRETEFLMAKRRPQPPPVDRAVEYINSPLMIRRLRYRNTLSATILGNYGVYRTEVRIGKPDKAACTCPSELWPCKHTRALAATWEQHPETFLDLQAWLDSLATKSKPELLKLIGQMALAAPESLSACGFEEFGPLDAEEDWD
;
A
#
# COMPACT_ATOMS: atom_id res chain seq x y z
N MET A 1 93.28 -0.52 -5.79
CA MET A 1 94.30 0.38 -6.37
C MET A 1 93.58 1.54 -7.05
N LYS A 2 94.11 2.75 -6.83
CA LYS A 2 93.64 4.04 -7.36
C LYS A 2 93.58 4.07 -8.90
N ARG A 3 92.94 5.12 -9.43
CA ARG A 3 93.13 5.88 -10.70
C ARG A 3 91.83 5.98 -11.50
N TYR A 4 91.44 7.06 -12.18
CA TYR A 4 91.63 8.52 -12.08
C TYR A 4 90.46 9.13 -12.92
N ARG A 5 90.18 10.42 -12.70
CA ARG A 5 89.28 11.29 -13.47
C ARG A 5 89.41 11.16 -15.00
N VAL A 6 88.36 11.51 -15.75
CA VAL A 6 88.23 12.79 -16.51
C VAL A 6 86.82 12.86 -17.12
N LEU A 7 86.13 13.97 -16.85
CA LEU A 7 84.92 14.43 -17.53
C LEU A 7 85.34 15.30 -18.73
N CYS A 8 84.74 15.07 -19.90
CA CYS A 8 84.75 16.02 -21.01
C CYS A 8 83.47 16.86 -20.96
N ALA A 9 83.64 18.16 -21.12
CA ALA A 9 82.60 19.18 -21.13
C ALA A 9 82.05 19.38 -22.55
N THR A 10 80.73 19.52 -22.64
CA THR A 10 79.90 20.30 -23.59
C THR A 10 78.45 20.06 -23.12
N ASP A 11 77.48 20.96 -23.16
CA ASP A 11 77.39 22.27 -23.76
C ASP A 11 76.31 23.06 -23.01
N VAL A 12 76.44 24.37 -23.08
CA VAL A 12 75.53 25.35 -22.48
C VAL A 12 74.25 25.42 -23.31
N ARG A 13 73.09 25.34 -22.66
CA ARG A 13 71.92 26.19 -22.98
C ARG A 13 70.86 26.11 -21.89
N ALA A 14 70.73 27.24 -21.20
CA ALA A 14 69.62 27.57 -20.32
C ALA A 14 68.31 27.63 -21.13
N VAL A 15 67.27 26.96 -20.63
CA VAL A 15 65.88 27.30 -20.93
C VAL A 15 65.18 27.46 -19.60
N SER A 16 64.79 28.70 -19.34
CA SER A 16 63.99 29.20 -18.24
C SER A 16 62.78 28.32 -17.94
N SER A 17 62.73 27.71 -16.76
CA SER A 17 61.57 26.97 -16.24
C SER A 17 60.82 27.84 -15.22
N ASP A 18 60.05 28.81 -15.69
CA ASP A 18 59.05 29.50 -14.88
C ASP A 18 57.66 29.21 -15.47
N ALA A 19 57.10 28.07 -15.07
CA ALA A 19 55.68 27.81 -15.18
C ALA A 19 55.19 27.46 -13.77
N PRO A 20 54.21 28.20 -13.22
CA PRO A 20 53.71 27.92 -11.87
C PRO A 20 53.02 26.55 -11.84
N PRO A 21 53.04 25.86 -10.69
CA PRO A 21 52.33 24.60 -10.55
C PRO A 21 50.83 24.86 -10.69
N VAL A 22 50.23 24.35 -11.77
CA VAL A 22 48.78 24.25 -11.89
C VAL A 22 48.35 23.19 -10.88
N HIS A 23 48.02 23.64 -9.67
CA HIS A 23 47.24 22.87 -8.71
C HIS A 23 45.93 22.47 -9.41
N ARG A 24 45.85 21.22 -9.89
CA ARG A 24 44.56 20.57 -10.14
C ARG A 24 43.94 20.32 -8.77
N GLU A 25 43.26 21.34 -8.25
CA GLU A 25 42.23 21.15 -7.25
C GLU A 25 41.18 20.24 -7.88
N THR A 26 41.23 18.96 -7.55
CA THR A 26 40.07 18.08 -7.69
C THR A 26 39.04 18.54 -6.67
N GLU A 27 38.30 19.60 -6.99
CA GLU A 27 36.99 19.83 -6.40
C GLU A 27 36.10 18.68 -6.89
N PHE A 28 36.13 17.59 -6.13
CA PHE A 28 34.97 16.71 -6.03
C PHE A 28 33.84 17.56 -5.45
N LEU A 29 33.16 18.29 -6.32
CA LEU A 29 31.82 18.80 -6.09
C LEU A 29 30.97 17.59 -5.73
N MET A 30 30.87 17.32 -4.42
CA MET A 30 29.79 16.54 -3.86
C MET A 30 28.52 17.31 -4.20
N ALA A 31 27.98 17.06 -5.39
CA ALA A 31 26.64 17.43 -5.76
C ALA A 31 25.75 16.81 -4.67
N LYS A 32 25.34 17.66 -3.71
CA LYS A 32 24.38 17.29 -2.67
C LYS A 32 23.22 16.68 -3.43
N ARG A 33 23.07 15.34 -3.35
CA ARG A 33 21.93 14.65 -3.93
C ARG A 33 20.71 15.40 -3.43
N ARG A 34 19.96 16.03 -4.35
CA ARG A 34 18.71 16.69 -3.98
C ARG A 34 17.89 15.63 -3.24
N PRO A 35 17.41 15.92 -2.01
CA PRO A 35 16.58 14.98 -1.30
C PRO A 35 15.41 14.65 -2.23
N GLN A 36 15.28 13.37 -2.57
CA GLN A 36 14.14 12.90 -3.35
C GLN A 36 12.88 13.24 -2.54
N PRO A 37 11.79 13.67 -3.19
CA PRO A 37 10.54 13.85 -2.49
C PRO A 37 10.18 12.53 -1.79
N PRO A 38 9.57 12.59 -0.59
CA PRO A 38 9.15 11.38 0.09
C PRO A 38 8.25 10.55 -0.84
N PRO A 39 8.30 9.21 -0.76
CA PRO A 39 7.44 8.35 -1.57
C PRO A 39 5.99 8.78 -1.40
N VAL A 40 5.31 9.08 -2.51
CA VAL A 40 3.89 9.43 -2.46
C VAL A 40 3.13 8.23 -1.93
N ASP A 41 2.38 8.44 -0.85
CA ASP A 41 1.57 7.39 -0.27
C ASP A 41 0.46 6.98 -1.25
N ARG A 42 0.62 5.80 -1.86
CA ARG A 42 -0.37 5.24 -2.79
C ARG A 42 -1.73 4.95 -2.13
N ALA A 43 -1.84 4.99 -0.80
CA ALA A 43 -3.12 4.90 -0.12
C ALA A 43 -4.06 6.07 -0.48
N VAL A 44 -3.49 7.26 -0.77
CA VAL A 44 -4.25 8.49 -1.08
C VAL A 44 -5.24 8.31 -2.23
N GLU A 45 -4.92 7.45 -3.19
CA GLU A 45 -5.79 7.10 -4.33
C GLU A 45 -7.16 6.54 -3.91
N TYR A 46 -7.24 5.87 -2.75
CA TYR A 46 -8.44 5.18 -2.29
C TYR A 46 -9.13 5.90 -1.13
N ILE A 47 -8.49 6.89 -0.51
CA ILE A 47 -9.06 7.60 0.63
C ILE A 47 -10.33 8.33 0.19
N ASN A 48 -11.46 7.94 0.77
CA ASN A 48 -12.79 8.47 0.44
C ASN A 48 -13.11 8.49 -1.07
N SER A 49 -12.52 7.60 -1.87
CA SER A 49 -12.73 7.60 -3.32
C SER A 49 -13.89 6.69 -3.74
N PRO A 50 -14.45 6.89 -4.95
CA PRO A 50 -15.46 5.98 -5.52
C PRO A 50 -14.96 4.54 -5.71
N LEU A 51 -13.64 4.30 -5.63
CA LEU A 51 -13.05 2.97 -5.71
C LEU A 51 -13.19 2.18 -4.39
N MET A 52 -13.52 2.84 -3.28
CA MET A 52 -13.82 2.19 -2.01
C MET A 52 -15.33 2.16 -1.79
N ILE A 53 -15.93 1.00 -2.07
CA ILE A 53 -17.37 0.78 -2.04
C ILE A 53 -17.77 -0.15 -0.88
N ARG A 54 -19.08 -0.24 -0.60
CA ARG A 54 -19.65 -1.13 0.44
C ARG A 54 -18.98 -0.92 1.81
N ARG A 55 -18.77 0.34 2.18
CA ARG A 55 -18.15 0.75 3.45
C ARG A 55 -19.09 0.44 4.60
N LEU A 56 -18.67 -0.44 5.48
CA LEU A 56 -19.45 -0.93 6.61
C LEU A 56 -18.64 -0.81 7.90
N ARG A 57 -19.31 -0.40 8.96
CA ARG A 57 -18.81 -0.52 10.33
C ARG A 57 -19.68 -1.52 11.06
N TYR A 58 -19.07 -2.48 11.70
CA TYR A 58 -19.74 -3.36 12.66
C TYR A 58 -18.94 -3.41 13.95
N ARG A 59 -19.50 -2.86 15.02
CA ARG A 59 -18.83 -2.70 16.32
C ARG A 59 -17.50 -1.92 16.15
N ASN A 60 -16.37 -2.60 16.34
CA ASN A 60 -15.01 -2.06 16.22
C ASN A 60 -14.30 -2.56 14.95
N THR A 61 -15.03 -3.12 13.99
CA THR A 61 -14.49 -3.58 12.71
C THR A 61 -15.01 -2.69 11.59
N LEU A 62 -14.10 -2.24 10.74
CA LEU A 62 -14.38 -1.57 9.48
C LEU A 62 -14.16 -2.59 8.37
N SER A 63 -15.05 -2.58 7.38
CA SER A 63 -14.87 -3.36 6.17
C SER A 63 -15.25 -2.55 4.94
N ALA A 64 -14.55 -2.78 3.83
CA ALA A 64 -14.94 -2.25 2.54
C ALA A 64 -14.51 -3.19 1.42
N THR A 65 -15.11 -3.00 0.26
CA THR A 65 -14.66 -3.56 -1.00
C THR A 65 -13.89 -2.47 -1.76
N ILE A 66 -12.65 -2.76 -2.14
CA ILE A 66 -11.81 -1.82 -2.89
C ILE A 66 -11.60 -2.32 -4.31
N LEU A 67 -11.94 -1.48 -5.28
CA LEU A 67 -11.72 -1.69 -6.70
C LEU A 67 -10.28 -1.30 -7.03
N GLY A 68 -9.36 -2.27 -6.98
CA GLY A 68 -7.97 -2.08 -7.32
C GLY A 68 -7.67 -2.34 -8.78
N ASN A 69 -6.45 -2.02 -9.20
CA ASN A 69 -6.03 -2.15 -10.62
C ASN A 69 -6.04 -3.59 -11.13
N TYR A 70 -5.86 -4.57 -10.24
CA TYR A 70 -5.74 -5.99 -10.60
C TYR A 70 -6.85 -6.84 -9.99
N GLY A 71 -7.93 -6.23 -9.49
CA GLY A 71 -9.05 -6.98 -8.93
C GLY A 71 -9.83 -6.26 -7.84
N VAL A 72 -10.79 -6.97 -7.29
CA VAL A 72 -11.68 -6.51 -6.22
C VAL A 72 -11.20 -7.08 -4.89
N TYR A 73 -10.87 -6.21 -3.94
CA TYR A 73 -10.28 -6.62 -2.67
C TYR A 73 -11.22 -6.38 -1.50
N ARG A 74 -11.49 -7.43 -0.72
CA ARG A 74 -12.14 -7.29 0.58
C ARG A 74 -11.09 -6.85 1.58
N THR A 75 -11.36 -5.76 2.28
CA THR A 75 -10.42 -5.15 3.24
C THR A 75 -11.11 -4.94 4.56
N GLU A 76 -10.44 -5.30 5.65
CA GLU A 76 -10.93 -5.16 7.01
C GLU A 76 -9.87 -4.54 7.91
N VAL A 77 -10.29 -3.65 8.80
CA VAL A 77 -9.44 -3.01 9.80
C VAL A 77 -10.18 -2.96 11.14
N ARG A 78 -9.49 -3.31 12.22
CA ARG A 78 -10.05 -3.15 13.57
C ARG A 78 -9.68 -1.78 14.15
N ILE A 79 -10.69 -1.03 14.59
CA ILE A 79 -10.53 0.28 15.22
C ILE A 79 -9.67 0.14 16.49
N GLY A 80 -8.63 0.96 16.59
CA GLY A 80 -7.66 0.95 17.69
C GLY A 80 -6.67 -0.22 17.69
N LYS A 81 -6.72 -1.11 16.68
CA LYS A 81 -5.81 -2.26 16.54
C LYS A 81 -5.38 -2.41 15.06
N PRO A 82 -4.52 -1.51 14.56
CA PRO A 82 -4.11 -1.50 13.15
C PRO A 82 -3.32 -2.75 12.73
N ASP A 83 -2.72 -3.44 13.70
CA ASP A 83 -2.08 -4.76 13.54
C ASP A 83 -3.10 -5.85 13.17
N LYS A 84 -4.37 -5.67 13.54
CA LYS A 84 -5.48 -6.58 13.21
C LYS A 84 -6.24 -6.08 11.99
N ALA A 85 -5.55 -6.06 10.87
CA ALA A 85 -6.12 -5.77 9.56
C ALA A 85 -6.01 -7.01 8.65
N ALA A 86 -6.88 -7.08 7.64
CA ALA A 86 -6.84 -8.10 6.60
C ALA A 86 -7.18 -7.47 5.25
N CYS A 87 -6.62 -7.99 4.17
CA CYS A 87 -6.93 -7.57 2.81
C CYS A 87 -6.64 -8.73 1.85
N THR A 88 -7.54 -8.97 0.91
CA THR A 88 -7.37 -10.04 -0.10
C THR A 88 -6.46 -9.63 -1.26
N CYS A 89 -5.80 -8.45 -1.21
CA CYS A 89 -4.88 -8.04 -2.27
C CYS A 89 -3.56 -8.84 -2.22
N PRO A 90 -2.93 -9.11 -3.37
CA PRO A 90 -1.69 -9.92 -3.44
C PRO A 90 -0.43 -9.14 -3.01
N SER A 91 -0.56 -8.05 -2.25
CA SER A 91 0.59 -7.22 -1.88
C SER A 91 1.39 -7.87 -0.75
N GLU A 92 2.69 -8.03 -0.98
CA GLU A 92 3.64 -8.54 0.03
C GLU A 92 3.98 -7.49 1.12
N LEU A 93 3.60 -6.22 0.91
CA LEU A 93 3.84 -5.15 1.87
C LEU A 93 2.66 -5.03 2.85
N TRP A 94 2.94 -5.20 4.15
CA TRP A 94 1.94 -5.06 5.21
C TRP A 94 2.29 -3.95 6.22
N PRO A 95 1.36 -3.05 6.56
CA PRO A 95 -0.01 -2.94 6.05
C PRO A 95 -0.05 -2.44 4.60
N CYS A 96 -0.86 -3.10 3.76
CA CYS A 96 -1.00 -2.71 2.36
C CYS A 96 -1.64 -1.34 2.19
N LYS A 97 -1.58 -0.75 0.99
CA LYS A 97 -2.20 0.56 0.72
C LYS A 97 -3.72 0.59 1.00
N HIS A 98 -4.40 -0.54 0.83
CA HIS A 98 -5.86 -0.65 1.02
C HIS A 98 -6.27 -0.57 2.49
N THR A 99 -5.57 -1.26 3.39
CA THR A 99 -5.86 -1.18 4.83
C THR A 99 -5.54 0.20 5.39
N ARG A 100 -4.44 0.82 4.94
CA ARG A 100 -4.11 2.21 5.28
C ARG A 100 -5.17 3.19 4.76
N ALA A 101 -5.63 3.03 3.53
CA ALA A 101 -6.70 3.86 2.97
C ALA A 101 -8.03 3.68 3.71
N LEU A 102 -8.40 2.46 4.10
CA LEU A 102 -9.62 2.19 4.85
C LEU A 102 -9.57 2.84 6.23
N ALA A 103 -8.46 2.72 6.95
CA ALA A 103 -8.25 3.37 8.24
C ALA A 103 -8.32 4.90 8.12
N ALA A 104 -7.62 5.47 7.14
CA ALA A 104 -7.63 6.91 6.91
C ALA A 104 -9.00 7.44 6.48
N THR A 105 -9.76 6.67 5.69
CA THR A 105 -11.14 7.04 5.31
C THR A 105 -12.07 7.06 6.52
N TRP A 106 -11.91 6.12 7.46
CA TRP A 106 -12.68 6.14 8.70
C TRP A 106 -12.32 7.33 9.61
N GLU A 107 -11.04 7.67 9.71
CA GLU A 107 -10.59 8.79 10.52
C GLU A 107 -11.08 10.14 9.98
N GLN A 108 -11.09 10.31 8.66
CA GLN A 108 -11.44 11.56 7.99
C GLN A 108 -12.94 11.69 7.67
N HIS A 109 -13.60 10.57 7.37
CA HIS A 109 -14.96 10.52 6.82
C HIS A 109 -15.80 9.36 7.41
N PRO A 110 -15.93 9.26 8.75
CA PRO A 110 -16.65 8.16 9.41
C PRO A 110 -18.13 8.08 9.00
N GLU A 111 -18.74 9.20 8.62
CA GLU A 111 -20.13 9.30 8.15
C GLU A 111 -20.40 8.55 6.85
N THR A 112 -19.36 8.21 6.08
CA THR A 112 -19.48 7.48 4.82
C THR A 112 -19.65 5.97 5.01
N PHE A 113 -19.55 5.49 6.25
CA PHE A 113 -19.75 4.08 6.60
C PHE A 113 -21.17 3.84 7.05
N LEU A 114 -21.80 2.78 6.52
CA LEU A 114 -23.04 2.29 7.09
C LEU A 114 -22.75 1.61 8.43
N ASP A 115 -23.38 2.07 9.51
CA ASP A 115 -23.32 1.43 10.82
C ASP A 115 -24.27 0.22 10.83
N LEU A 116 -23.68 -0.96 10.68
CA LEU A 116 -24.41 -2.22 10.67
C LEU A 116 -25.05 -2.53 12.02
N GLN A 117 -24.43 -2.13 13.14
CA GLN A 117 -25.01 -2.38 14.46
C GLN A 117 -26.28 -1.55 14.65
N ALA A 118 -26.25 -0.26 14.29
CA ALA A 118 -27.43 0.60 14.36
C ALA A 118 -28.56 0.10 13.45
N TRP A 119 -28.22 -0.39 12.25
CA TRP A 119 -29.20 -1.01 11.37
C TRP A 119 -29.81 -2.28 11.96
N LEU A 120 -28.99 -3.18 12.53
CA LEU A 120 -29.46 -4.39 13.21
C LEU A 120 -30.37 -4.06 14.42
N ASP A 121 -30.03 -3.03 15.18
CA ASP A 121 -30.86 -2.57 16.31
C ASP A 121 -32.23 -2.07 15.81
N SER A 122 -32.29 -1.44 14.64
CA SER A 122 -33.56 -1.05 14.01
C SER A 122 -34.40 -2.26 13.53
N LEU A 123 -33.76 -3.39 13.23
CA LEU A 123 -34.45 -4.62 12.88
C LEU A 123 -35.06 -5.30 14.11
N ALA A 124 -34.49 -5.08 15.30
CA ALA A 124 -34.99 -5.68 16.54
C ALA A 124 -36.43 -5.22 16.90
N THR A 125 -36.89 -4.11 16.35
CA THR A 125 -38.26 -3.61 16.55
C THR A 125 -39.27 -4.21 15.57
N LYS A 126 -38.83 -5.02 14.58
CA LYS A 126 -39.72 -5.64 13.59
C LYS A 126 -40.29 -6.95 14.11
N SER A 127 -41.49 -7.27 13.64
CA SER A 127 -42.10 -8.57 13.93
C SER A 127 -41.35 -9.70 13.22
N LYS A 128 -41.42 -10.92 13.77
CA LYS A 128 -40.81 -12.11 13.14
C LYS A 128 -41.26 -12.31 11.67
N PRO A 129 -42.56 -12.17 11.31
CA PRO A 129 -42.97 -12.28 9.90
C PRO A 129 -42.30 -11.25 8.97
N GLU A 130 -42.13 -10.01 9.44
CA GLU A 130 -41.44 -8.98 8.65
C GLU A 130 -39.96 -9.28 8.48
N LEU A 131 -39.30 -9.78 9.54
CA LEU A 131 -37.90 -10.20 9.46
C LEU A 131 -37.71 -11.34 8.47
N LEU A 132 -38.57 -12.36 8.50
CA LEU A 132 -38.51 -13.47 7.55
C LEU A 132 -38.72 -12.98 6.10
N LYS A 133 -39.62 -12.04 5.89
CA LYS A 133 -39.83 -11.42 4.57
C LYS A 133 -38.56 -10.70 4.08
N LEU A 134 -37.91 -9.90 4.94
CA LEU A 134 -36.68 -9.20 4.61
C LEU A 134 -35.53 -10.18 4.30
N ILE A 135 -35.36 -11.22 5.12
CA ILE A 135 -34.35 -12.27 4.90
C ILE A 135 -34.60 -12.97 3.55
N GLY A 136 -35.86 -13.30 3.24
CA GLY A 136 -36.21 -13.87 1.93
C GLY A 136 -35.87 -12.95 0.76
N GLN A 137 -36.10 -11.64 0.89
CA GLN A 137 -35.71 -10.66 -0.13
C GLN A 137 -34.19 -10.55 -0.27
N MET A 138 -33.43 -10.60 0.83
CA MET A 138 -31.97 -10.60 0.80
C MET A 138 -31.42 -11.86 0.14
N ALA A 139 -31.97 -13.03 0.47
CA ALA A 139 -31.57 -14.30 -0.14
C ALA A 139 -31.82 -14.35 -1.65
N LEU A 140 -32.93 -13.76 -2.12
CA LEU A 140 -33.19 -13.64 -3.55
C LEU A 140 -32.25 -12.67 -4.27
N ALA A 141 -31.82 -11.60 -3.57
CA ALA A 141 -30.92 -10.60 -4.14
C ALA A 141 -29.46 -11.04 -4.16
N ALA A 142 -29.05 -11.87 -3.20
CA ALA A 142 -27.70 -12.40 -3.06
C ALA A 142 -27.75 -13.87 -2.60
N PRO A 143 -28.08 -14.81 -3.50
CA PRO A 143 -28.20 -16.24 -3.16
C PRO A 143 -26.94 -16.80 -2.50
N GLU A 144 -25.77 -16.28 -2.86
CA GLU A 144 -24.48 -16.72 -2.31
C GLU A 144 -24.36 -16.55 -0.79
N SER A 145 -25.15 -15.64 -0.21
CA SER A 145 -25.23 -15.43 1.23
C SER A 145 -25.87 -16.60 1.98
N LEU A 146 -26.61 -17.48 1.29
CA LEU A 146 -27.21 -18.68 1.88
C LEU A 146 -26.17 -19.69 2.35
N SER A 147 -24.96 -19.67 1.79
CA SER A 147 -23.84 -20.49 2.29
C SER A 147 -23.52 -20.20 3.77
N ALA A 148 -23.65 -18.95 4.21
CA ALA A 148 -23.48 -18.57 5.62
C ALA A 148 -24.58 -19.15 6.54
N CYS A 149 -25.69 -19.61 5.96
CA CYS A 149 -26.79 -20.29 6.64
C CYS A 149 -26.70 -21.83 6.56
N GLY A 150 -25.65 -22.38 5.96
CA GLY A 150 -25.42 -23.83 5.84
C GLY A 150 -25.85 -24.46 4.51
N PHE A 151 -26.18 -23.66 3.49
CA PHE A 151 -26.48 -24.15 2.14
C PHE A 151 -25.22 -24.04 1.27
N GLU A 152 -24.33 -25.02 1.38
CA GLU A 152 -23.01 -25.04 0.73
C GLU A 152 -23.08 -24.95 -0.80
N GLU A 153 -24.16 -25.43 -1.41
CA GLU A 153 -24.40 -25.37 -2.86
C GLU A 153 -24.54 -23.94 -3.41
N PHE A 154 -24.72 -22.96 -2.52
CA PHE A 154 -24.71 -21.52 -2.84
C PHE A 154 -23.36 -20.86 -2.49
N GLY A 155 -22.28 -21.62 -2.28
CA GLY A 155 -20.95 -21.06 -2.10
C GLY A 155 -20.44 -20.30 -3.35
N PRO A 156 -19.29 -19.60 -3.24
CA PRO A 156 -18.59 -19.05 -4.40
C PRO A 156 -18.29 -20.16 -5.42
N LEU A 157 -18.53 -19.91 -6.71
CA LEU A 157 -18.39 -20.90 -7.79
C LEU A 157 -16.94 -21.16 -8.22
N ASP A 158 -15.97 -20.71 -7.43
CA ASP A 158 -14.56 -20.57 -7.78
C ASP A 158 -13.61 -21.23 -6.77
N ALA A 159 -14.05 -22.29 -6.09
CA ALA A 159 -13.11 -23.31 -5.65
C ALA A 159 -12.68 -24.09 -6.90
N GLU A 160 -11.59 -23.65 -7.55
CA GLU A 160 -10.94 -24.40 -8.61
C GLU A 160 -10.75 -25.86 -8.14
N GLU A 161 -11.52 -26.78 -8.72
CA GLU A 161 -11.15 -28.19 -8.71
C GLU A 161 -9.84 -28.27 -9.50
N ASP A 162 -8.72 -28.36 -8.78
CA ASP A 162 -7.44 -28.80 -9.32
C ASP A 162 -7.70 -30.14 -10.02
N TRP A 163 -7.84 -30.10 -11.34
CA TRP A 163 -7.81 -31.29 -12.17
C TRP A 163 -6.35 -31.75 -12.24
N ASP A 164 -5.97 -32.63 -11.31
CA ASP A 164 -4.72 -33.41 -11.31
C ASP A 164 -4.52 -34.19 -12.63
#